data_AF-A0AAW5I5D6-F1
#
_entry.id   AF-A0AAW5I5D6-F1
#
_cell.length_a   1.000
_cell.length_b   1.000
_cell.length_c   1.000
_cell.angle_alpha   90.00
_cell.angle_beta   90.00
_cell.angle_gamma   90.00
#
_symmetry.space_group_name_H-M   'P 1'
#
loop_
_entity.id
_entity.type
_entity.pdbx_description
1 polymer ?
#
loop_
_entity_poly.entity_id
_entity_poly.type
_entity_poly.pdbx_seq_one_letter_code
_entity_poly.pdbx_strand_id
1 'polypeptide(L)'
;MAKKNIDLAVVLHDDCDYKDWLVELKERFYSHRLKASCATNGYLLDFYWKLGRDIEAKQYTNTYGSGFYKNLSQDLKNEMPGVKGFSPINLRYMSKFFKLYAPLYSNIPQTAELFSDSLSDSNVPQVAEQFEKRQQPVDDFNLLFSIPWDHHRRIIDKCKDDMDKALLFVRKTWENNWGRDALLNWLDTDLYKLDGKAVTNFQSTLPERLQIIYADYRGIGKGVER
;
A
#
# COMPACT_ATOMS: atom_id res chain seq x y z
N MET A 1 3.77 -23.53 26.25
CA MET A 1 5.04 -22.79 26.06
C MET A 1 4.87 -21.44 26.72
N ALA A 2 5.72 -21.10 27.68
CA ALA A 2 5.62 -19.85 28.42
C ALA A 2 5.72 -18.66 27.45
N LYS A 3 4.69 -17.80 27.39
CA LYS A 3 4.81 -16.48 26.77
C LYS A 3 5.97 -15.80 27.49
N LYS A 4 7.10 -15.65 26.80
CA LYS A 4 8.24 -14.89 27.32
C LYS A 4 7.67 -13.52 27.71
N ASN A 5 7.81 -13.15 28.98
CA ASN A 5 7.44 -11.83 29.45
C ASN A 5 8.41 -10.86 28.75
N ILE A 6 8.01 -10.38 27.58
CA ILE A 6 8.71 -9.31 26.88
C ILE A 6 8.36 -8.09 27.71
N ASP A 7 9.32 -7.57 28.46
CA ASP A 7 9.17 -6.29 29.16
C ASP A 7 8.85 -5.24 28.10
N LEU A 8 7.56 -4.96 27.94
CA LEU A 8 7.06 -3.84 27.17
C LEU A 8 7.53 -2.58 27.90
N ALA A 9 8.05 -1.62 27.14
CA ALA A 9 8.30 -0.28 27.67
C ALA A 9 6.99 0.31 28.23
N VAL A 10 7.06 1.43 28.96
CA VAL A 10 5.86 2.12 29.47
C VAL A 10 4.85 2.30 28.33
N VAL A 11 3.79 1.48 28.36
CA VAL A 11 2.72 1.48 27.38
C VAL A 11 1.67 2.47 27.85
N LEU A 12 1.27 3.39 26.97
CA LEU A 12 0.32 4.44 27.34
C LEU A 12 -1.12 3.90 27.54
N HIS A 13 -1.40 2.70 27.04
CA HIS A 13 -2.65 1.97 27.25
C HIS A 13 -2.38 0.71 28.09
N ASP A 14 -3.03 0.61 29.26
CA ASP A 14 -2.76 -0.43 30.25
C ASP A 14 -3.58 -1.73 30.05
N ASP A 15 -4.29 -1.84 28.93
CA ASP A 15 -5.12 -3.00 28.60
C ASP A 15 -4.26 -4.18 28.13
N CYS A 16 -4.54 -5.39 28.63
CA CYS A 16 -3.82 -6.61 28.26
C CYS A 16 -3.97 -6.95 26.78
N ASP A 17 -5.13 -6.70 26.17
CA ASP A 17 -5.38 -6.99 24.76
C ASP A 17 -4.60 -6.04 23.85
N TYR A 18 -4.41 -4.79 24.29
CA TYR A 18 -3.58 -3.82 23.57
C TYR A 18 -2.09 -4.18 23.67
N LYS A 19 -1.62 -4.58 24.85
CA LYS A 19 -0.24 -5.00 25.07
C LYS A 19 0.12 -6.24 24.26
N ASP A 20 -0.73 -7.26 24.27
CA ASP A 20 -0.53 -8.47 23.46
C ASP A 20 -0.51 -8.12 21.96
N TRP A 21 -1.43 -7.26 21.50
CA TRP A 21 -1.42 -6.78 20.12
C TRP A 21 -0.14 -6.01 19.74
N LEU A 22 0.41 -5.21 20.66
CA LEU A 22 1.64 -4.44 20.43
C LEU A 22 2.87 -5.37 20.27
N VAL A 23 2.95 -6.43 21.09
CA VAL A 23 3.99 -7.46 20.96
C VAL A 23 3.89 -8.15 19.60
N GLU A 24 2.70 -8.61 19.22
CA GLU A 24 2.46 -9.27 17.92
C GLU A 24 2.77 -8.33 16.74
N LEU A 25 2.45 -7.05 16.87
CA LEU A 25 2.72 -6.06 15.84
C LEU A 25 4.21 -5.84 15.61
N LYS A 26 4.99 -5.79 16.70
CA LYS A 26 6.46 -5.69 16.67
C LYS A 26 7.10 -6.87 15.97
N GLU A 27 6.70 -8.10 16.33
CA GLU A 27 7.23 -9.32 15.71
C GLU A 27 6.91 -9.38 14.21
N ARG A 28 5.65 -9.06 13.84
CA ARG A 28 5.24 -8.98 12.43
C ARG A 28 6.05 -7.93 11.67
N PHE A 29 6.29 -6.75 12.26
CA PHE A 29 7.06 -5.69 11.60
C PHE A 29 8.48 -6.14 11.24
N TYR A 30 9.22 -6.70 12.21
CA TYR A 30 10.60 -7.13 11.95
C TYR A 30 10.69 -8.26 10.94
N SER A 31 9.74 -9.20 10.96
CA SER A 31 9.64 -10.26 9.96
C SER A 31 9.45 -9.68 8.53
N HIS A 32 8.50 -8.76 8.35
CA HIS A 32 8.25 -8.14 7.04
C HIS A 32 9.40 -7.21 6.63
N ARG A 33 10.06 -6.53 7.57
CA ARG A 33 11.22 -5.69 7.28
C ARG A 33 12.43 -6.51 6.82
N LEU A 34 12.65 -7.68 7.44
CA LEU A 34 13.69 -8.60 7.00
C LEU A 34 13.41 -9.08 5.56
N LYS A 35 12.16 -9.46 5.26
CA LYS A 35 11.74 -9.83 3.90
C LYS A 35 11.87 -8.67 2.90
N ALA A 36 11.44 -7.46 3.25
CA ALA A 36 11.58 -6.26 2.41
C ALA A 36 13.05 -5.85 2.15
N SER A 37 13.98 -6.27 3.02
CA SER A 37 15.41 -6.08 2.78
C SER A 37 15.99 -7.11 1.82
N CYS A 38 15.37 -8.30 1.71
CA CYS A 38 15.78 -9.38 0.83
C CYS A 38 15.02 -9.38 -0.52
N ALA A 39 13.89 -8.68 -0.59
CA ALA A 39 12.96 -8.65 -1.71
C ALA A 39 12.43 -7.22 -1.98
N THR A 40 11.36 -7.05 -2.75
CA THR A 40 10.78 -5.75 -3.10
C THR A 40 10.05 -5.07 -1.92
N ASN A 41 9.78 -3.77 -2.06
CA ASN A 41 9.04 -2.94 -1.09
C ASN A 41 7.62 -3.45 -0.74
N GLY A 42 7.10 -4.44 -1.48
CA GLY A 42 5.76 -4.99 -1.29
C GLY A 42 5.52 -5.56 0.12
N TYR A 43 6.53 -6.16 0.75
CA TYR A 43 6.40 -6.69 2.12
C TYR A 43 6.15 -5.60 3.17
N LEU A 44 6.72 -4.40 2.99
CA LEU A 44 6.47 -3.28 3.89
C LEU A 44 5.05 -2.72 3.70
N LEU A 45 4.58 -2.66 2.45
CA LEU A 45 3.22 -2.25 2.12
C LEU A 45 2.17 -3.26 2.62
N ASP A 46 2.46 -4.55 2.55
CA ASP A 46 1.64 -5.61 3.14
C ASP A 46 1.55 -5.48 4.67
N PHE A 47 2.67 -5.16 5.33
CA PHE A 47 2.63 -4.83 6.75
C PHE A 47 1.76 -3.59 7.05
N TYR A 48 1.87 -2.51 6.25
CA TYR A 48 1.04 -1.32 6.41
C TYR A 48 -0.44 -1.60 6.18
N TRP A 49 -0.78 -2.44 5.20
CA TRP A 49 -2.12 -2.94 4.96
C TRP A 49 -2.68 -3.67 6.19
N LYS A 50 -1.93 -4.66 6.71
CA LYS A 50 -2.32 -5.45 7.88
C LYS A 50 -2.47 -4.60 9.14
N LEU A 51 -1.58 -3.64 9.37
CA LEU A 51 -1.70 -2.70 10.49
C LEU A 51 -2.94 -1.81 10.34
N GLY A 52 -3.23 -1.31 9.14
CA GLY A 52 -4.46 -0.58 8.85
C GLY A 52 -5.71 -1.40 9.17
N ARG A 53 -5.75 -2.66 8.73
CA ARG A 53 -6.81 -3.61 9.07
C ARG A 53 -6.99 -3.78 10.56
N ASP A 54 -5.91 -4.00 11.30
CA ASP A 54 -5.97 -4.24 12.74
C ASP A 54 -6.49 -3.00 13.50
N ILE A 55 -6.05 -1.79 13.10
CA ILE A 55 -6.55 -0.52 13.66
C ILE A 55 -8.07 -0.40 13.48
N GLU A 56 -8.56 -0.73 12.29
CA GLU A 56 -9.98 -0.67 11.98
C GLU A 56 -10.78 -1.81 12.62
N ALA A 57 -10.24 -3.02 12.70
CA ALA A 57 -10.94 -4.15 13.32
C ALA A 57 -11.09 -3.96 14.83
N LYS A 58 -10.04 -3.48 15.50
CA LYS A 58 -10.04 -3.30 16.96
C LYS A 58 -10.79 -2.07 17.43
N GLN A 59 -11.13 -1.14 16.51
CA GLN A 59 -11.91 0.07 16.80
C GLN A 59 -11.34 0.90 17.98
N TYR A 60 -10.04 0.82 18.24
CA TYR A 60 -9.39 1.50 19.36
C TYR A 60 -9.46 3.02 19.27
N THR A 61 -9.73 3.58 18.09
CA THR A 61 -10.08 4.99 17.92
C THR A 61 -11.36 5.37 18.67
N ASN A 62 -12.31 4.45 18.82
CA ASN A 62 -13.56 4.66 19.56
C ASN A 62 -13.31 4.48 21.07
N THR A 63 -12.45 3.54 21.45
CA THR A 63 -12.14 3.23 22.86
C THR A 63 -11.25 4.28 23.51
N TYR A 64 -10.23 4.76 22.80
CA TYR A 64 -9.20 5.66 23.35
C TYR A 64 -9.26 7.08 22.77
N GLY A 65 -10.20 7.35 21.88
CA GLY A 65 -10.47 8.68 21.32
C GLY A 65 -9.35 9.25 20.46
N SER A 66 -9.31 10.58 20.34
CA SER A 66 -8.44 11.33 19.43
C SER A 66 -6.93 11.17 19.70
N GLY A 67 -6.57 10.73 20.91
CA GLY A 67 -5.19 10.47 21.36
C GLY A 67 -4.60 9.15 20.86
N PHE A 68 -5.43 8.21 20.38
CA PHE A 68 -5.00 6.85 20.00
C PHE A 68 -3.76 6.83 19.10
N TYR A 69 -3.77 7.55 17.98
CA TYR A 69 -2.66 7.56 17.03
C TYR A 69 -1.37 8.17 17.60
N LYS A 70 -1.50 9.13 18.52
CA LYS A 70 -0.34 9.72 19.21
C LYS A 70 0.28 8.71 20.15
N ASN A 71 -0.55 8.00 20.91
CA ASN A 71 -0.11 7.00 21.87
C ASN A 71 0.50 5.78 21.16
N LEU A 72 -0.20 5.22 20.17
CA LEU A 72 0.31 4.12 19.35
C LEU A 72 1.65 4.47 18.68
N SER A 73 1.81 5.70 18.17
CA SER A 73 3.09 6.15 17.62
C SER A 73 4.20 6.15 18.68
N GLN A 74 3.90 6.60 19.90
CA GLN A 74 4.88 6.65 20.98
C GLN A 74 5.23 5.24 21.47
N ASP A 75 4.23 4.39 21.68
CA ASP A 75 4.41 2.99 22.09
C ASP A 75 5.26 2.24 21.05
N LEU A 76 4.97 2.39 19.75
CA LEU A 76 5.77 1.78 18.68
C LEU A 76 7.22 2.30 18.64
N LYS A 77 7.44 3.58 18.92
CA LYS A 77 8.80 4.15 19.01
C LYS A 77 9.56 3.62 20.22
N ASN A 78 8.87 3.43 21.35
CA ASN A 78 9.46 2.87 22.56
C ASN A 78 9.83 1.40 22.33
N GLU A 79 8.95 0.63 21.69
CA GLU A 79 9.15 -0.79 21.39
C GLU A 79 10.17 -1.05 20.28
N MET A 80 10.27 -0.14 19.31
CA MET A 80 11.13 -0.26 18.14
C MET A 80 11.94 1.02 17.91
N PRO A 81 12.91 1.31 18.78
CA PRO A 81 13.72 2.53 18.67
C PRO A 81 14.52 2.55 17.36
N GLY A 82 14.58 3.72 16.72
CA GLY A 82 15.30 3.92 15.45
C GLY A 82 14.49 3.55 14.19
N VAL A 83 13.32 2.94 14.33
CA VAL A 83 12.45 2.61 13.20
C VAL A 83 11.65 3.83 12.74
N LYS A 84 11.76 4.17 11.45
CA LYS A 84 10.98 5.22 10.80
C LYS A 84 9.67 4.67 10.24
N GLY A 85 8.69 5.55 10.00
CA GLY A 85 7.40 5.16 9.38
C GLY A 85 6.23 5.03 10.36
N PHE A 86 6.44 5.20 11.66
CA PHE A 86 5.36 5.13 12.66
C PHE A 86 4.98 6.49 13.25
N SER A 87 4.93 7.54 12.43
CA SER A 87 4.37 8.82 12.88
C SER A 87 2.84 8.71 13.04
N PRO A 88 2.19 9.53 13.88
CA PRO A 88 0.73 9.49 14.05
C PRO A 88 -0.01 9.70 12.72
N ILE A 89 0.55 10.56 11.85
CA ILE A 89 0.04 10.82 10.51
C ILE A 89 0.17 9.56 9.63
N ASN A 90 1.32 8.89 9.65
CA ASN A 90 1.52 7.71 8.81
C ASN A 90 0.61 6.55 9.26
N LEU A 91 0.39 6.38 10.55
CA LEU A 91 -0.57 5.40 11.10
C LEU A 91 -2.00 5.68 10.62
N ARG A 92 -2.41 6.95 10.55
CA ARG A 92 -3.70 7.33 9.94
C ARG A 92 -3.75 7.00 8.45
N TYR A 93 -2.66 7.20 7.71
CA TYR A 93 -2.60 6.78 6.30
C TYR A 93 -2.69 5.27 6.14
N MET A 94 -2.11 4.47 7.03
CA MET A 94 -2.25 3.00 7.00
C MET A 94 -3.71 2.58 7.20
N SER A 95 -4.41 3.20 8.17
CA SER A 95 -5.86 2.99 8.38
C SER A 95 -6.67 3.39 7.14
N LYS A 96 -6.42 4.58 6.55
CA LYS A 96 -7.07 5.03 5.31
C LYS A 96 -6.78 4.11 4.13
N PHE A 97 -5.54 3.64 4.01
CA PHE A 97 -5.12 2.72 2.96
C PHE A 97 -5.91 1.42 3.02
N PHE A 98 -6.05 0.84 4.22
CA PHE A 98 -6.91 -0.32 4.42
C PHE A 98 -8.37 -0.02 4.07
N LYS A 99 -8.95 1.04 4.65
CA LYS A 99 -10.36 1.43 4.41
C LYS A 99 -10.69 1.62 2.93
N LEU A 100 -9.80 2.30 2.19
CA LEU A 100 -9.99 2.62 0.78
C LEU A 100 -10.07 1.37 -0.09
N TYR A 101 -9.17 0.40 0.12
CA TYR A 101 -9.08 -0.78 -0.74
C TYR A 101 -9.70 -2.04 -0.13
N ALA A 102 -10.22 -2.00 1.10
CA ALA A 102 -10.88 -3.14 1.74
C ALA A 102 -12.02 -3.74 0.89
N PRO A 103 -12.83 -2.96 0.13
CA PRO A 103 -13.85 -3.54 -0.74
C PRO A 103 -13.29 -4.41 -1.87
N LEU A 104 -12.03 -4.21 -2.30
CA LEU A 104 -11.38 -5.13 -3.25
C LEU A 104 -11.21 -6.52 -2.64
N TYR A 105 -10.85 -6.56 -1.36
CA TYR A 105 -10.59 -7.80 -0.65
C TYR A 105 -11.86 -8.63 -0.42
N SER A 106 -13.00 -7.99 -0.18
CA SER A 106 -14.31 -8.66 0.02
C SER A 106 -14.76 -9.47 -1.20
N ASN A 107 -14.23 -9.18 -2.40
CA ASN A 107 -14.57 -9.86 -3.64
C ASN A 107 -13.55 -10.94 -4.04
N ILE A 108 -12.54 -11.22 -3.20
CA ILE A 108 -11.51 -12.22 -3.46
C ILE A 108 -11.84 -13.49 -2.65
N PRO A 109 -12.09 -14.65 -3.30
CA PRO A 109 -12.27 -15.90 -2.58
C PRO A 109 -10.96 -16.30 -1.88
N GLN A 110 -10.90 -16.14 -0.55
CA GLN A 110 -9.96 -16.76 0.41
C GLN A 110 -8.48 -16.88 -0.03
N THR A 111 -7.86 -15.83 -0.60
CA THR A 111 -6.44 -15.87 -0.99
C THR A 111 -5.52 -14.82 -0.33
N ALA A 112 -5.95 -13.94 0.59
CA ALA A 112 -4.98 -13.02 1.24
C ALA A 112 -4.06 -13.68 2.28
N GLU A 113 -4.27 -14.94 2.63
CA GLU A 113 -3.22 -15.72 3.30
C GLU A 113 -2.07 -16.07 2.32
N LEU A 114 -2.29 -16.03 1.00
CA LEU A 114 -1.30 -16.44 -0.01
C LEU A 114 -0.27 -15.36 -0.38
N PHE A 115 -0.47 -14.10 0.01
CA PHE A 115 0.50 -13.03 -0.29
C PHE A 115 1.87 -13.29 0.37
N SER A 116 1.90 -14.08 1.46
CA SER A 116 3.16 -14.46 2.10
C SER A 116 3.99 -15.45 1.31
N ASP A 117 3.35 -16.26 0.45
CA ASP A 117 3.95 -17.44 -0.17
C ASP A 117 4.29 -17.23 -1.65
N SER A 118 3.67 -16.26 -2.33
CA SER A 118 3.89 -16.02 -3.77
C SER A 118 5.12 -15.16 -4.10
N LEU A 119 5.66 -14.42 -3.13
CA LEU A 119 6.81 -13.54 -3.34
C LEU A 119 8.18 -14.25 -3.22
N SER A 120 8.21 -15.57 -3.00
CA SER A 120 9.45 -16.36 -2.85
C SER A 120 9.98 -17.01 -4.13
N ASP A 121 9.24 -17.07 -5.23
CA ASP A 121 9.71 -17.78 -6.43
C ASP A 121 10.15 -16.85 -7.56
N SER A 122 11.45 -16.54 -7.57
CA SER A 122 12.16 -16.06 -8.75
C SER A 122 12.51 -17.20 -9.73
N ASN A 123 11.59 -18.14 -9.96
CA ASN A 123 11.72 -19.17 -10.99
C ASN A 123 10.41 -19.32 -11.76
N VAL A 124 10.30 -18.60 -12.88
CA VAL A 124 9.29 -18.90 -13.91
C VAL A 124 9.72 -20.18 -14.62
N PRO A 125 8.86 -21.21 -14.67
CA PRO A 125 8.38 -21.61 -16.00
C PRO A 125 6.89 -22.02 -16.04
N GLN A 126 6.21 -21.43 -17.03
CA GLN A 126 5.18 -22.04 -17.87
C GLN A 126 3.91 -22.59 -17.21
N VAL A 127 2.87 -21.75 -17.13
CA VAL A 127 1.47 -22.19 -17.32
C VAL A 127 0.73 -21.10 -18.12
N ALA A 128 0.94 -21.08 -19.44
CA ALA A 128 0.51 -19.98 -20.31
C ALA A 128 -0.90 -20.13 -20.92
N GLU A 129 -1.71 -21.15 -20.58
CA GLU A 129 -2.89 -21.46 -21.41
C GLU A 129 -4.27 -21.50 -20.75
N GLN A 130 -4.44 -21.04 -19.50
CA GLN A 130 -5.80 -21.02 -18.88
C GLN A 130 -6.20 -19.72 -18.16
N PHE A 131 -5.41 -18.65 -18.26
CA PHE A 131 -5.62 -17.43 -17.47
C PHE A 131 -6.54 -16.38 -18.10
N GLU A 132 -7.12 -16.62 -19.28
CA GLU A 132 -7.67 -15.53 -20.08
C GLU A 132 -9.09 -15.05 -19.74
N LYS A 133 -9.84 -15.63 -18.78
CA LYS A 133 -11.27 -15.27 -18.66
C LYS A 133 -11.87 -14.80 -17.33
N ARG A 134 -11.19 -14.75 -16.16
CA ARG A 134 -11.79 -14.16 -14.93
C ARG A 134 -10.81 -13.73 -13.80
N GLN A 135 -9.88 -12.77 -13.99
CA GLN A 135 -8.91 -12.40 -12.92
C GLN A 135 -8.68 -10.91 -12.59
N GLN A 136 -9.53 -9.98 -13.05
CA GLN A 136 -9.34 -8.55 -12.75
C GLN A 136 -9.15 -8.17 -11.25
N PRO A 137 -9.88 -8.75 -10.27
CA PRO A 137 -9.75 -8.34 -8.86
C PRO A 137 -8.46 -8.79 -8.18
N VAL A 138 -7.91 -9.94 -8.60
CA VAL A 138 -6.70 -10.54 -7.99
C VAL A 138 -5.46 -9.76 -8.42
N ASP A 139 -5.43 -9.35 -9.69
CA ASP A 139 -4.34 -8.54 -10.25
C ASP A 139 -4.30 -7.14 -9.62
N ASP A 140 -5.46 -6.50 -9.42
CA ASP A 140 -5.55 -5.16 -8.80
C ASP A 140 -5.02 -5.12 -7.38
N PHE A 141 -5.35 -6.13 -6.58
CA PHE A 141 -4.86 -6.22 -5.21
C PHE A 141 -3.34 -6.38 -5.19
N ASN A 142 -2.79 -7.20 -6.09
CA ASN A 142 -1.35 -7.38 -6.20
C ASN A 142 -0.63 -6.09 -6.60
N LEU A 143 -1.23 -5.29 -7.48
CA LEU A 143 -0.68 -4.00 -7.93
C LEU A 143 -0.54 -2.97 -6.80
N LEU A 144 -1.33 -3.06 -5.74
CA LEU A 144 -1.18 -2.19 -4.57
C LEU A 144 0.21 -2.30 -3.95
N PHE A 145 0.84 -3.46 -4.02
CA PHE A 145 2.17 -3.71 -3.43
C PHE A 145 3.33 -3.43 -4.40
N SER A 146 3.01 -3.03 -5.63
CA SER A 146 3.96 -2.77 -6.71
C SER A 146 4.30 -1.29 -6.90
N ILE A 147 3.61 -0.37 -6.21
CA ILE A 147 3.89 1.07 -6.26
C ILE A 147 4.42 1.60 -4.92
N PRO A 148 5.23 2.68 -4.90
CA PRO A 148 5.78 3.20 -3.65
C PRO A 148 4.73 3.70 -2.66
N TRP A 149 5.00 3.59 -1.36
CA TRP A 149 4.11 4.09 -0.29
C TRP A 149 3.78 5.59 -0.42
N ASP A 150 4.74 6.39 -0.87
CA ASP A 150 4.54 7.83 -1.07
C ASP A 150 3.53 8.14 -2.18
N HIS A 151 3.42 7.28 -3.18
CA HIS A 151 2.40 7.38 -4.22
C HIS A 151 1.03 7.07 -3.64
N HIS A 152 0.90 6.02 -2.82
CA HIS A 152 -0.35 5.71 -2.10
C HIS A 152 -0.85 6.87 -1.26
N ARG A 153 0.03 7.51 -0.47
CA ARG A 153 -0.37 8.67 0.34
C ARG A 153 -0.98 9.80 -0.50
N ARG A 154 -0.38 10.09 -1.66
CA ARG A 154 -0.85 11.12 -2.59
C ARG A 154 -2.18 10.75 -3.24
N ILE A 155 -2.32 9.50 -3.65
CA ILE A 155 -3.56 8.97 -4.23
C ILE A 155 -4.68 9.07 -3.19
N ILE A 156 -4.45 8.65 -1.95
CA ILE A 156 -5.42 8.74 -0.84
C ILE A 156 -5.87 10.19 -0.62
N ASP A 157 -4.93 11.14 -0.57
CA ASP A 157 -5.26 12.56 -0.35
C ASP A 157 -6.11 13.16 -1.47
N LYS A 158 -5.86 12.75 -2.71
CA LYS A 158 -6.50 13.32 -3.90
C LYS A 158 -7.81 12.63 -4.28
N CYS A 159 -7.93 11.33 -4.03
CA CYS A 159 -9.10 10.54 -4.40
C CYS A 159 -10.20 10.57 -3.34
N LYS A 160 -9.94 11.08 -2.13
CA LYS A 160 -10.97 11.32 -1.08
C LYS A 160 -11.91 10.13 -0.87
N ASP A 161 -11.33 8.95 -0.69
CA ASP A 161 -12.04 7.69 -0.45
C ASP A 161 -12.78 7.08 -1.67
N ASP A 162 -12.62 7.64 -2.88
CA ASP A 162 -13.05 7.03 -4.14
C ASP A 162 -12.09 5.91 -4.56
N MET A 163 -12.51 4.66 -4.33
CA MET A 163 -11.72 3.45 -4.61
C MET A 163 -11.44 3.26 -6.09
N ASP A 164 -12.44 3.43 -6.97
CA ASP A 164 -12.30 3.19 -8.40
C ASP A 164 -11.33 4.20 -9.02
N LYS A 165 -11.45 5.47 -8.61
CA LYS A 165 -10.51 6.51 -9.00
C LYS A 165 -9.10 6.21 -8.49
N ALA A 166 -8.96 5.80 -7.23
CA ALA A 166 -7.66 5.48 -6.66
C ALA A 166 -6.99 4.30 -7.39
N LEU A 167 -7.74 3.23 -7.68
CA LEU A 167 -7.27 2.07 -8.43
C LEU A 167 -6.82 2.42 -9.84
N LEU A 168 -7.55 3.31 -10.53
CA LEU A 168 -7.12 3.79 -11.83
C LEU A 168 -5.72 4.43 -11.76
N PHE A 169 -5.48 5.29 -10.76
CA PHE A 169 -4.16 5.88 -10.56
C PHE A 169 -3.09 4.85 -10.17
N VAL A 170 -3.42 3.83 -9.38
CA VAL A 170 -2.49 2.74 -9.06
C VAL A 170 -2.10 1.97 -10.33
N ARG A 171 -3.08 1.51 -11.12
CA ARG A 171 -2.84 0.82 -12.39
C ARG A 171 -2.00 1.65 -13.34
N LYS A 172 -2.38 2.91 -13.56
CA LYS A 172 -1.66 3.82 -14.47
C LYS A 172 -0.25 4.13 -13.98
N THR A 173 -0.04 4.25 -12.66
CA THR A 173 1.29 4.44 -12.08
C THR A 173 2.19 3.26 -12.39
N TRP A 174 1.67 2.04 -12.26
CA TRP A 174 2.42 0.82 -12.56
C TRP A 174 2.65 0.65 -14.08
N GLU A 175 1.59 0.76 -14.90
CA GLU A 175 1.65 0.64 -16.37
C GLU A 175 2.63 1.62 -17.01
N ASN A 176 2.66 2.87 -16.54
CA ASN A 176 3.45 3.94 -17.14
C ASN A 176 4.72 4.27 -16.34
N ASN A 177 5.04 3.51 -15.28
CA ASN A 177 6.16 3.78 -14.39
C ASN A 177 6.21 5.24 -13.90
N TRP A 178 5.07 5.79 -13.47
CA TRP A 178 5.02 7.20 -13.08
C TRP A 178 5.89 7.48 -11.86
N GLY A 179 6.91 8.33 -12.08
CA GLY A 179 7.62 9.01 -11.00
C GLY A 179 6.69 9.94 -10.22
N ARG A 180 7.19 10.44 -9.08
CA ARG A 180 6.43 11.31 -8.17
C ARG A 180 5.78 12.50 -8.90
N ASP A 181 6.54 13.21 -9.72
CA ASP A 181 6.08 14.46 -10.35
C ASP A 181 5.06 14.19 -11.46
N ALA A 182 5.26 13.11 -12.21
CA ALA A 182 4.29 12.63 -13.20
C ALA A 182 2.96 12.29 -12.50
N LEU A 183 2.98 11.49 -11.44
CA LEU A 183 1.77 11.16 -10.68
C LEU A 183 1.07 12.42 -10.14
N LEU A 184 1.82 13.38 -9.60
CA LEU A 184 1.24 14.63 -9.10
C LEU A 184 0.54 15.43 -10.19
N ASN A 185 1.19 15.58 -11.35
CA ASN A 185 0.58 16.26 -12.50
C ASN A 185 -0.74 15.57 -12.90
N TRP A 186 -0.76 14.24 -12.94
CA TRP A 186 -1.96 13.48 -13.29
C TRP A 186 -3.06 13.54 -12.23
N LEU A 187 -2.71 13.51 -10.94
CA LEU A 187 -3.67 13.65 -9.85
C LEU A 187 -4.32 15.05 -9.80
N ASP A 188 -3.62 16.07 -10.30
CA ASP A 188 -4.16 17.43 -10.44
C ASP A 188 -5.06 17.58 -11.68
N THR A 189 -5.02 16.63 -12.62
CA THR A 189 -5.99 16.55 -13.73
C THR A 189 -7.20 15.70 -13.34
N ASP A 190 -8.34 15.94 -13.99
CA ASP A 190 -9.55 15.11 -13.80
C ASP A 190 -9.49 13.83 -14.68
N LEU A 191 -8.33 13.15 -14.65
CA LEU A 191 -8.02 12.00 -15.51
C LEU A 191 -9.08 10.90 -15.40
N TYR A 192 -9.66 10.70 -14.21
CA TYR A 192 -10.77 9.77 -14.01
C TYR A 192 -12.00 10.08 -14.88
N LYS A 193 -12.35 11.36 -15.03
CA LYS A 193 -13.46 11.78 -15.91
C LYS A 193 -13.10 11.69 -17.39
N LEU A 194 -11.81 11.78 -17.72
CA LEU A 194 -11.31 11.64 -19.08
C LEU A 194 -11.29 10.17 -19.50
N ASP A 195 -10.81 9.27 -18.64
CA ASP A 195 -10.70 7.84 -18.93
C ASP A 195 -12.08 7.16 -19.04
N GLY A 196 -13.05 7.56 -18.20
CA GLY A 196 -14.44 7.10 -18.30
C GLY A 196 -15.18 7.52 -19.59
N LYS A 197 -14.66 8.52 -20.32
CA LYS A 197 -15.14 8.93 -21.66
C LYS A 197 -14.24 8.45 -22.81
N ALA A 198 -12.99 8.07 -22.53
CA ALA A 198 -11.95 7.88 -23.53
C ALA A 198 -11.38 6.45 -23.55
N VAL A 199 -12.26 5.45 -23.48
CA VAL A 199 -11.87 4.03 -23.69
C VAL A 199 -11.28 3.79 -25.10
N THR A 200 -11.32 4.76 -26.02
CA THR A 200 -10.79 4.57 -27.40
C THR A 200 -9.75 5.59 -27.88
N ASN A 201 -9.36 6.61 -27.10
CA ASN A 201 -8.50 7.69 -27.62
C ASN A 201 -7.60 8.38 -26.56
N PHE A 202 -7.05 7.61 -25.63
CA PHE A 202 -6.20 8.15 -24.56
C PHE A 202 -4.92 8.83 -25.09
N GLN A 203 -4.25 8.26 -26.11
CA GLN A 203 -3.05 8.85 -26.71
C GLN A 203 -3.31 10.21 -27.40
N SER A 204 -4.54 10.44 -27.84
CA SER A 204 -4.94 11.58 -28.67
C SER A 204 -5.43 12.78 -27.85
N THR A 205 -5.70 12.59 -26.55
CA THR A 205 -6.42 13.58 -25.71
C THR A 205 -5.57 14.12 -24.56
N LEU A 206 -4.26 13.85 -24.55
CA LEU A 206 -3.35 14.57 -23.66
C LEU A 206 -3.29 16.06 -24.06
N PRO A 207 -3.40 17.02 -23.14
CA PRO A 207 -3.02 18.40 -23.40
C PRO A 207 -1.60 18.45 -23.99
N GLU A 208 -1.36 19.27 -25.01
CA GLU A 208 -0.09 19.33 -25.77
C GLU A 208 1.15 19.45 -24.85
N ARG A 209 1.02 20.18 -23.75
CA ARG A 209 2.03 20.30 -22.69
C ARG A 209 2.42 18.97 -22.04
N LEU A 210 1.46 18.08 -21.83
CA LEU A 210 1.68 16.76 -21.24
C LEU A 210 2.15 15.74 -22.29
N GLN A 211 1.84 15.94 -23.57
CA GLN A 211 2.40 15.14 -24.67
C GLN A 211 3.92 15.33 -24.80
N ILE A 212 4.38 16.59 -24.70
CA ILE A 212 5.81 16.94 -24.75
C ILE A 212 6.56 16.31 -23.57
N ILE A 213 6.00 16.40 -22.35
CA ILE A 213 6.58 15.76 -21.16
C ILE A 213 6.60 14.24 -21.30
N TYR A 214 5.54 13.61 -21.83
CA TYR A 214 5.49 12.17 -22.06
C TYR A 214 6.52 11.68 -23.08
N ALA A 215 6.78 12.46 -24.14
CA ALA A 215 7.78 12.15 -25.14
C ALA A 215 9.21 12.21 -24.58
N ASP A 216 9.50 13.20 -23.74
CA ASP A 216 10.81 13.33 -23.08
C ASP A 216 11.09 12.18 -22.12
N TYR A 217 10.11 11.74 -21.31
CA TYR A 217 10.30 10.63 -20.37
C TYR A 217 10.53 9.28 -21.06
N ARG A 218 10.00 9.06 -22.27
CA ARG A 218 10.21 7.82 -23.05
C ARG A 218 11.62 7.74 -23.66
N GLY A 219 12.30 8.88 -23.82
CA GLY A 219 13.66 8.97 -24.37
C GLY A 219 14.77 8.56 -23.40
N ILE A 220 14.51 8.57 -22.09
CA ILE A 220 15.53 8.34 -21.04
C ILE A 220 15.73 6.83 -20.73
N GLY A 221 14.84 5.96 -21.24
CA GLY A 221 14.85 4.51 -20.97
C GLY A 221 15.63 3.65 -21.97
N LYS A 222 16.23 4.22 -23.02
CA LYS A 222 17.08 3.46 -23.97
C LYS A 222 18.51 3.98 -23.92
N GLY A 223 19.26 3.60 -22.89
CA GLY A 223 20.64 4.04 -22.78
C GLY A 223 21.41 3.52 -21.58
N VAL A 224 21.27 2.24 -21.19
CA VAL A 224 22.32 1.54 -20.42
C VAL A 224 22.29 0.05 -20.76
N GLU A 225 22.88 -0.32 -21.90
CA GLU A 225 23.60 -1.60 -22.03
C GLU A 225 24.93 -1.26 -22.74
N ARG A 226 26.02 -1.47 -22.01
CA ARG A 226 27.34 -1.74 -22.58
C ARG A 226 27.57 -3.23 -22.49
#